data_AF-A0A7C3W7Y3-F1
#
_entry.id   AF-A0A7C3W7Y3-F1
#
_cell.length_a   1.000
_cell.length_b   1.000
_cell.length_c   1.000
_cell.angle_alpha   90.00
_cell.angle_beta   90.00
_cell.angle_gamma   90.00
#
_symmetry.space_group_name_H-M   'P 1'
#
loop_
_entity.id
_entity.type
_entity.pdbx_description
1 polymer ?
#
loop_
_entity_poly.entity_id
_entity_poly.type
_entity_poly.pdbx_seq_one_letter_code
_entity_poly.pdbx_strand_id
1 'polypeptide(L)'
;LDLGLVFTGMVLPFWAVIGGLIGQLITFVANPILHEHGILHRWHPGMGTVDTVFANNFDFYLSFGLGLGLAIGVIGIWHVVRSFRKGPGGVSYRDVFKSHPGRGDINFWVSIAIYVGSTLVYVLMCRWLVPDFPWVFFVLYGFVYTPVISYITARMEGIAGQFVSLPLVREASFIAGAKFFGYHGIEIWYAPIPIHNYGKATVDFREIELTGTSLRGIIKAEIVVFPVVMIASLLFSQFIWQLAPIPSASYPYAQELWHLQALNSLLMQTSTLEGNSLFFQALSGQYLTAGLGLGLVTYAVLNMFGLPVLLVYGVVRGLGQHIPHGLVLEVIGALLGRYYFHKKYGAMWRQYAPVLLAGFSCGMGLTGMFAMGCTLILKSLGKLAY
;
A
#
# COMPACT_ATOMS: atom_id res chain seq x y z
N LEU A 1 12.12 -10.85 -17.22
CA LEU A 1 12.96 -10.48 -16.06
C LEU A 1 12.90 -8.96 -15.93
N ASP A 2 12.34 -8.47 -14.83
CA ASP A 2 12.16 -7.03 -14.61
C ASP A 2 13.38 -6.47 -13.87
N LEU A 3 14.28 -5.82 -14.63
CA LEU A 3 15.46 -5.14 -14.07
C LEU A 3 15.07 -4.03 -13.09
N GLY A 4 13.83 -3.51 -13.15
CA GLY A 4 13.30 -2.54 -12.20
C GLY A 4 13.29 -3.08 -10.77
N LEU A 5 13.07 -4.39 -10.58
CA LEU A 5 13.10 -5.02 -9.25
C LEU A 5 14.52 -5.06 -8.67
N VAL A 6 15.55 -5.18 -9.52
CA VAL A 6 16.94 -5.12 -9.09
C VAL A 6 17.29 -3.71 -8.61
N PHE A 7 16.90 -2.66 -9.35
CA PHE A 7 17.12 -1.27 -8.92
C PHE A 7 16.30 -0.93 -7.67
N THR A 8 15.07 -1.44 -7.57
CA THR A 8 14.23 -1.28 -6.37
C THR A 8 14.92 -1.90 -5.15
N GLY A 9 15.47 -3.11 -5.30
CA GLY A 9 16.25 -3.78 -4.26
C GLY A 9 17.50 -3.01 -3.81
N MET A 10 18.13 -2.23 -4.69
CA MET A 10 19.28 -1.37 -4.35
C MET A 10 18.90 -0.16 -3.49
N VAL A 11 17.65 0.30 -3.58
CA VAL A 11 17.14 1.50 -2.86
C VAL A 11 16.48 1.12 -1.54
N LEU A 12 15.79 -0.02 -1.49
CA LEU A 12 15.10 -0.46 -0.29
C LEU A 12 16.07 -0.72 0.88
N PRO A 13 15.62 -0.54 2.14
CA PRO A 13 16.42 -0.89 3.31
C PRO A 13 16.82 -2.37 3.26
N PHE A 14 18.13 -2.64 3.29
CA PHE A 14 18.68 -3.99 3.14
C PHE A 14 17.99 -5.03 4.04
N TRP A 15 17.75 -4.68 5.30
CA TRP A 15 17.13 -5.59 6.27
C TRP A 15 15.65 -5.86 6.02
N ALA A 16 14.93 -4.94 5.36
CA ALA A 16 13.57 -5.21 4.90
C ALA A 16 13.57 -6.22 3.75
N VAL A 17 14.52 -6.11 2.80
CA VAL A 17 14.66 -7.06 1.69
C VAL A 17 15.06 -8.45 2.19
N ILE A 18 16.03 -8.53 3.10
CA ILE A 18 16.42 -9.79 3.73
C ILE A 18 15.29 -10.38 4.57
N GLY A 19 14.54 -9.55 5.30
CA GLY A 19 13.34 -10.00 6.00
C GLY A 19 12.35 -10.65 5.04
N GLY A 20 12.12 -10.06 3.86
CA GLY A 20 11.30 -10.65 2.81
C GLY A 20 11.78 -12.04 2.37
N LEU A 21 13.11 -12.22 2.23
CA LEU A 21 13.69 -13.51 1.86
C LEU A 21 13.53 -14.55 2.96
N ILE A 22 13.72 -14.15 4.22
CA ILE A 22 13.48 -15.02 5.37
C ILE A 22 12.01 -15.44 5.41
N GLY A 23 11.07 -14.49 5.21
CA GLY A 23 9.65 -14.79 5.11
C GLY A 23 9.33 -15.79 3.99
N GLN A 24 9.95 -15.64 2.82
CA GLN A 24 9.78 -16.59 1.71
C GLN A 24 10.36 -17.98 2.00
N LEU A 25 11.53 -18.05 2.65
CA LEU A 25 12.12 -19.33 3.06
C LEU A 25 11.24 -20.03 4.11
N ILE A 26 10.71 -19.27 5.07
CA ILE A 26 9.74 -19.79 6.04
C ILE A 26 8.52 -20.36 5.30
N THR A 27 7.99 -19.65 4.31
CA THR A 27 6.88 -20.15 3.48
C THR A 27 7.21 -21.47 2.77
N PHE A 28 8.42 -21.61 2.22
CA PHE A 28 8.83 -22.87 1.56
C PHE A 28 8.94 -24.05 2.52
N VAL A 29 9.32 -23.81 3.77
CA VAL A 29 9.38 -24.86 4.81
C VAL A 29 8.00 -25.12 5.42
N ALA A 30 7.22 -24.06 5.64
CA ALA A 30 5.91 -24.13 6.28
C ALA A 30 4.86 -24.79 5.38
N ASN A 31 4.85 -24.49 4.07
CA ASN A 31 3.83 -25.03 3.15
C ASN A 31 3.75 -26.58 3.16
N PRO A 32 4.86 -27.33 3.01
CA PRO A 32 4.83 -28.79 3.13
C PRO A 32 4.32 -29.28 4.49
N ILE A 33 4.80 -28.66 5.59
CA ILE A 33 4.40 -29.05 6.95
C ILE A 33 2.91 -28.82 7.18
N LEU A 34 2.40 -27.67 6.74
CA LEU A 34 0.98 -27.30 6.86
C LEU A 34 0.10 -28.21 6.00
N HIS A 35 0.60 -28.70 4.86
CA HIS A 35 -0.11 -29.69 4.05
C HIS A 35 -0.15 -31.07 4.71
N GLU A 36 0.97 -31.54 5.27
CA GLU A 36 1.04 -32.84 5.98
C GLU A 36 0.18 -32.86 7.25
N HIS A 37 0.07 -31.73 7.96
CA HIS A 37 -0.79 -31.60 9.14
C HIS A 37 -2.27 -31.39 8.80
N GLY A 38 -2.64 -31.56 7.53
CA GLY A 38 -4.00 -31.37 7.03
C GLY A 38 -4.36 -29.92 6.77
N ILE A 39 -3.80 -28.93 7.48
CA ILE A 39 -4.21 -27.51 7.47
C ILE A 39 -4.52 -26.93 6.06
N LEU A 40 -3.70 -27.25 5.05
CA LEU A 40 -3.93 -26.87 3.64
C LEU A 40 -4.78 -27.92 2.88
N HIS A 41 -6.01 -28.14 3.34
CA HIS A 41 -6.90 -29.20 2.84
C HIS A 41 -7.39 -28.94 1.41
N ARG A 42 -7.47 -27.67 0.99
CA ARG A 42 -8.03 -27.30 -0.32
C ARG A 42 -7.05 -27.36 -1.46
N TRP A 43 -5.76 -27.53 -1.18
CA TRP A 43 -4.77 -27.69 -2.24
C TRP A 43 -4.77 -29.13 -2.75
N HIS A 44 -4.62 -29.33 -4.06
CA HIS A 44 -4.44 -30.66 -4.65
C HIS A 44 -3.42 -30.61 -5.80
N PRO A 45 -2.69 -31.71 -6.04
CA PRO A 45 -1.79 -31.81 -7.19
C PRO A 45 -2.55 -31.57 -8.50
N GLY A 46 -2.06 -30.63 -9.32
CA GLY A 46 -2.68 -30.25 -10.59
C GLY A 46 -3.43 -28.91 -10.59
N MET A 47 -3.58 -28.26 -9.43
CA MET A 47 -4.07 -26.89 -9.35
C MET A 47 -3.11 -25.90 -10.01
N GLY A 48 -3.65 -24.90 -10.70
CA GLY A 48 -2.87 -23.78 -11.23
C GLY A 48 -2.24 -22.94 -10.10
N THR A 49 -1.23 -22.13 -10.43
CA THR A 49 -0.56 -21.26 -9.45
C THR A 49 -1.54 -20.27 -8.80
N VAL A 50 -2.49 -19.74 -9.57
CA VAL A 50 -3.52 -18.81 -9.10
C VAL A 50 -4.43 -19.47 -8.06
N ASP A 51 -4.96 -20.65 -8.39
CA ASP A 51 -5.86 -21.41 -7.52
C ASP A 51 -5.14 -21.88 -6.25
N THR A 52 -3.88 -22.31 -6.38
CA THR A 52 -3.02 -22.70 -5.26
C THR A 52 -2.82 -21.54 -4.28
N VAL A 53 -2.54 -20.34 -4.79
CA VAL A 53 -2.36 -19.15 -3.96
C VAL A 53 -3.66 -18.80 -3.25
N PHE A 54 -4.81 -18.86 -3.93
CA PHE A 54 -6.10 -18.57 -3.32
C PHE A 54 -6.50 -19.62 -2.26
N ALA A 55 -6.35 -20.91 -2.55
CA ALA A 55 -6.66 -22.00 -1.62
C ALA A 55 -5.83 -21.88 -0.34
N ASN A 56 -4.51 -21.68 -0.47
CA ASN A 56 -3.62 -21.49 0.67
C ASN A 56 -3.92 -20.19 1.43
N ASN A 57 -4.31 -19.13 0.71
CA ASN A 57 -4.77 -17.88 1.32
C ASN A 57 -5.99 -18.12 2.20
N PHE A 58 -7.00 -18.80 1.66
CA PHE A 58 -8.22 -19.10 2.39
C PHE A 58 -7.97 -19.93 3.66
N ASP A 59 -7.20 -21.00 3.55
CA ASP A 59 -7.06 -22.00 4.63
C ASP A 59 -6.19 -21.51 5.81
N PHE A 60 -5.14 -20.73 5.53
CA PHE A 60 -4.16 -20.34 6.55
C PHE A 60 -3.69 -18.88 6.44
N TYR A 61 -3.23 -18.46 5.26
CA TYR A 61 -2.49 -17.20 5.13
C TYR A 61 -3.35 -15.95 5.31
N LEU A 62 -4.66 -16.00 5.08
CA LEU A 62 -5.58 -14.92 5.39
C LEU A 62 -5.59 -14.65 6.90
N SER A 63 -5.90 -15.67 7.69
CA SER A 63 -5.96 -15.55 9.15
C SER A 63 -4.61 -15.16 9.75
N PHE A 64 -3.54 -15.81 9.31
CA PHE A 64 -2.19 -15.54 9.79
C PHE A 64 -1.68 -14.15 9.37
N GLY A 65 -1.94 -13.74 8.12
CA GLY A 65 -1.59 -12.43 7.59
C GLY A 65 -2.36 -11.30 8.29
N LEU A 66 -3.65 -11.49 8.59
CA LEU A 66 -4.42 -10.57 9.42
C LEU A 66 -3.79 -10.42 10.82
N GLY A 67 -3.35 -11.54 11.42
CA GLY A 67 -2.68 -11.54 12.72
C GLY A 67 -1.38 -10.74 12.73
N LEU A 68 -0.54 -10.93 11.70
CA LEU A 68 0.68 -10.14 11.51
C LEU A 68 0.38 -8.66 11.26
N GLY A 69 -0.65 -8.35 10.49
CA GLY A 69 -1.14 -6.98 10.30
C GLY A 69 -1.54 -6.34 11.63
N LEU A 70 -2.31 -7.04 12.47
CA LEU A 70 -2.66 -6.58 13.81
C LEU A 70 -1.44 -6.35 14.69
N ALA A 71 -0.44 -7.23 14.65
CA ALA A 71 0.82 -7.03 15.39
C ALA A 71 1.54 -5.73 14.96
N ILE A 72 1.66 -5.49 13.65
CA ILE A 72 2.19 -4.24 13.12
C ILE A 72 1.34 -3.05 13.56
N GLY A 73 0.02 -3.19 13.57
CA GLY A 73 -0.90 -2.16 14.06
C GLY A 73 -0.65 -1.80 15.52
N VAL A 74 -0.51 -2.80 16.39
CA VAL A 74 -0.18 -2.62 17.83
C VAL A 74 1.18 -1.93 18.01
N ILE A 75 2.19 -2.37 17.26
CA ILE A 75 3.53 -1.73 17.26
C ILE A 75 3.43 -0.28 16.79
N GLY A 76 2.65 -0.03 15.74
CA GLY A 76 2.35 1.30 15.22
C GLY A 76 1.75 2.20 16.30
N ILE A 77 0.66 1.76 16.94
CA ILE A 77 0.00 2.46 18.06
C ILE A 77 0.98 2.73 19.20
N TRP A 78 1.84 1.76 19.55
CA TRP A 78 2.86 1.96 20.58
C TRP A 78 3.85 3.07 20.19
N HIS A 79 4.30 3.09 18.95
CA HIS A 79 5.14 4.17 18.42
C HIS A 79 4.42 5.52 18.40
N VAL A 80 3.12 5.55 18.06
CA VAL A 80 2.27 6.74 18.14
C VAL A 80 2.28 7.32 19.56
N VAL A 81 1.90 6.50 20.54
CA VAL A 81 1.78 6.92 21.94
C VAL A 81 3.14 7.38 22.48
N ARG A 82 4.22 6.67 22.13
CA ARG A 82 5.58 7.06 22.51
C ARG A 82 6.04 8.35 21.86
N SER A 83 5.65 8.60 20.61
CA SER A 83 5.93 9.84 19.89
C SER A 83 5.30 11.04 20.61
N PHE A 84 4.02 10.94 20.98
CA PHE A 84 3.34 11.99 21.74
C PHE A 84 3.99 12.26 23.11
N ARG A 85 4.50 11.23 23.79
CA ARG A 85 5.21 11.36 25.08
C ARG A 85 6.56 12.09 25.00
N LYS A 86 7.25 12.07 23.86
CA LYS A 86 8.58 12.71 23.71
C LYS A 86 8.52 14.24 23.51
N GLY A 87 7.33 14.84 23.51
CA GLY A 87 7.12 16.28 23.32
C GLY A 87 7.52 16.79 21.92
N PRO A 88 7.04 17.98 21.52
CA PRO A 88 7.59 18.66 20.36
C PRO A 88 9.02 19.06 20.69
N GLY A 89 9.99 18.53 19.95
CA GLY A 89 11.42 18.87 20.13
C GLY A 89 11.69 20.32 19.76
N GLY A 90 11.45 21.24 20.71
CA GLY A 90 11.87 22.64 20.65
C GLY A 90 11.14 23.56 19.66
N VAL A 91 10.14 23.08 18.92
CA VAL A 91 9.38 23.92 17.98
C VAL A 91 8.26 24.65 18.73
N SER A 92 8.32 25.98 18.75
CA SER A 92 7.30 26.81 19.37
C SER A 92 6.01 26.71 18.55
N TYR A 93 4.87 26.42 19.18
CA TYR A 93 3.54 26.42 18.54
C TYR A 93 3.24 27.74 17.82
N ARG A 94 3.93 28.83 18.19
CA ARG A 94 3.85 30.14 17.53
C ARG A 94 4.41 30.17 16.11
N ASP A 95 5.35 29.30 15.77
CA ASP A 95 5.94 29.26 14.42
C ASP A 95 5.00 28.59 13.39
N VAL A 96 4.02 27.80 13.85
CA VAL A 96 2.95 27.23 13.00
C VAL A 96 2.05 28.34 12.41
N PHE A 97 1.93 29.46 13.12
CA PHE A 97 1.12 30.61 12.69
C PHE A 97 1.89 31.63 11.85
N LYS A 98 3.20 31.46 11.65
CA LYS A 98 4.00 32.36 10.81
C LYS A 98 3.94 31.90 9.36
N SER A 99 3.17 32.63 8.55
CA SER A 99 3.20 32.48 7.09
C SER A 99 4.57 32.90 6.56
N HIS A 100 5.23 32.09 5.74
CA HIS A 100 6.49 32.48 5.08
C HIS A 100 6.16 33.14 3.74
N PRO A 101 6.31 34.47 3.59
CA PRO A 101 5.82 35.20 2.41
C PRO A 101 6.51 34.79 1.10
N GLY A 102 7.77 34.34 1.18
CA GLY A 102 8.57 33.93 0.01
C GLY A 102 8.15 32.61 -0.65
N ARG A 103 7.32 31.78 0.01
CA ARG A 103 6.86 30.47 -0.50
C ARG A 103 5.48 30.52 -1.17
N GLY A 104 4.74 31.61 -0.99
CA GLY A 104 3.34 31.69 -1.41
C GLY A 104 2.42 30.79 -0.58
N ASP A 105 2.78 30.54 0.69
CA ASP A 105 2.00 29.72 1.63
C ASP A 105 0.56 30.23 1.75
N ILE A 106 -0.38 29.30 1.79
CA ILE A 106 -1.79 29.59 2.07
C ILE A 106 -1.92 29.89 3.57
N ASN A 107 -2.76 30.85 3.94
CA ASN A 107 -3.06 31.16 5.34
C ASN A 107 -3.54 29.89 6.07
N PHE A 108 -2.96 29.62 7.25
CA PHE A 108 -3.32 28.48 8.12
C PHE A 108 -4.83 28.30 8.27
N TRP A 109 -5.58 29.38 8.46
CA TRP A 109 -7.04 29.34 8.60
C TRP A 109 -7.75 28.90 7.32
N VAL A 110 -7.23 29.30 6.16
CA VAL A 110 -7.75 28.87 4.85
C VAL A 110 -7.46 27.39 4.64
N SER A 111 -6.27 26.90 5.03
CA SER A 111 -5.93 25.48 4.96
C SER A 111 -6.84 24.62 5.86
N ILE A 112 -7.13 25.08 7.08
CA ILE A 112 -8.10 24.40 7.96
C ILE A 112 -9.50 24.45 7.34
N ALA A 113 -9.94 25.60 6.84
CA ALA A 113 -11.27 25.72 6.24
C ALA A 113 -11.43 24.80 5.03
N ILE A 114 -10.41 24.69 4.17
CA ILE A 114 -10.38 23.75 3.05
C ILE A 114 -10.43 22.31 3.56
N TYR A 115 -9.66 21.97 4.59
CA TYR A 115 -9.64 20.63 5.17
C TYR A 115 -10.98 20.23 5.78
N VAL A 116 -11.55 21.09 6.63
CA VAL A 116 -12.84 20.84 7.28
C VAL A 116 -13.94 20.80 6.23
N GLY A 117 -13.94 21.72 5.27
CA GLY A 117 -14.90 21.76 4.17
C GLY A 117 -14.84 20.51 3.30
N SER A 118 -13.66 20.09 2.85
CA SER A 118 -13.49 18.89 2.03
C SER A 118 -13.87 17.63 2.80
N THR A 119 -13.43 17.51 4.06
CA THR A 119 -13.77 16.36 4.91
C THR A 119 -15.28 16.28 5.15
N LEU A 120 -15.96 17.42 5.39
CA LEU A 120 -17.41 17.46 5.53
C LEU A 120 -18.11 17.03 4.23
N VAL A 121 -17.63 17.47 3.07
CA VAL A 121 -18.17 17.02 1.77
C VAL A 121 -18.02 15.51 1.63
N TYR A 122 -16.86 14.92 1.97
CA TYR A 122 -16.69 13.46 1.98
C TYR A 122 -17.65 12.76 2.93
N VAL A 123 -17.83 13.28 4.16
CA VAL A 123 -18.75 12.70 5.15
C VAL A 123 -20.19 12.76 4.65
N LEU A 124 -20.62 13.90 4.10
CA LEU A 124 -21.97 14.07 3.53
C LEU A 124 -22.19 13.16 2.32
N MET A 125 -21.19 13.05 1.44
CA MET A 125 -21.24 12.18 0.28
C MET A 125 -21.31 10.71 0.69
N CYS A 126 -20.52 10.28 1.68
CA CYS A 126 -20.61 8.92 2.23
C CYS A 126 -21.97 8.66 2.88
N ARG A 127 -22.54 9.64 3.59
CA ARG A 127 -23.88 9.53 4.19
C ARG A 127 -24.98 9.44 3.14
N TRP A 128 -24.77 10.03 1.97
CA TRP A 128 -25.68 9.93 0.83
C TRP A 128 -25.55 8.59 0.09
N LEU A 129 -24.31 8.11 -0.13
CA LEU A 129 -24.06 6.83 -0.82
C LEU A 129 -24.43 5.61 0.03
N VAL A 130 -24.17 5.65 1.34
CA VAL A 130 -24.39 4.52 2.25
C VAL A 130 -25.15 5.01 3.48
N PRO A 131 -26.49 5.13 3.39
CA PRO A 131 -27.30 5.73 4.44
C PRO A 131 -27.38 4.88 5.71
N ASP A 132 -27.23 3.56 5.58
CA ASP A 132 -27.37 2.61 6.68
C ASP A 132 -26.10 2.49 7.55
N PHE A 133 -24.95 2.99 7.06
CA PHE A 133 -23.71 2.94 7.83
C PHE A 133 -23.62 4.09 8.84
N PRO A 134 -23.16 3.85 10.09
CA PRO A 134 -23.12 4.90 11.10
C PRO A 134 -22.15 6.05 10.72
N TRP A 135 -22.70 7.25 10.54
CA TRP A 135 -21.94 8.45 10.15
C TRP A 135 -20.83 8.83 11.13
N VAL A 136 -20.93 8.40 12.39
CA VAL A 136 -19.92 8.63 13.44
C VAL A 136 -18.56 8.09 13.03
N PHE A 137 -18.51 6.95 12.33
CA PHE A 137 -17.25 6.40 11.83
C PHE A 137 -16.60 7.32 10.79
N PHE A 138 -17.37 7.91 9.87
CA PHE A 138 -16.83 8.84 8.87
C PHE A 138 -16.24 10.10 9.53
N VAL A 139 -16.90 10.61 10.57
CA VAL A 139 -16.40 11.76 11.33
C VAL A 139 -15.14 11.39 12.11
N LEU A 140 -15.11 10.24 12.78
CA LEU A 140 -13.93 9.75 13.48
C LEU A 140 -12.75 9.57 12.51
N TYR A 141 -13.00 9.03 11.32
CA TYR A 141 -11.97 8.88 10.29
C TYR A 141 -11.42 10.21 9.80
N GLY A 142 -12.31 11.12 9.41
CA GLY A 142 -11.93 12.42 8.86
C GLY A 142 -11.29 13.35 9.88
N PHE A 143 -11.82 13.45 11.09
CA PHE A 143 -11.38 14.46 12.06
C PHE A 143 -10.42 13.96 13.14
N VAL A 144 -10.38 12.65 13.41
CA VAL A 144 -9.53 12.10 14.46
C VAL A 144 -8.40 11.25 13.85
N TYR A 145 -8.76 10.21 13.12
CA TYR A 145 -7.79 9.25 12.60
C TYR A 145 -6.82 9.88 11.58
N THR A 146 -7.36 10.56 10.56
CA THR A 146 -6.57 11.14 9.46
C THR A 146 -5.54 12.17 9.97
N PRO A 147 -5.89 13.15 10.82
CA PRO A 147 -4.91 14.10 11.37
C PRO A 147 -3.85 13.43 12.24
N VAL A 148 -4.25 12.49 13.11
CA VAL A 148 -3.32 11.79 14.01
C VAL A 148 -2.29 11.03 13.19
N ILE A 149 -2.73 10.17 12.26
CA ILE A 149 -1.83 9.38 11.40
C ILE A 149 -0.96 10.25 10.50
N SER A 150 -1.53 11.32 9.93
CA SER A 150 -0.76 12.25 9.10
C SER A 150 0.36 12.93 9.90
N TYR A 151 0.10 13.37 11.14
CA TYR A 151 1.12 13.98 12.00
C TYR A 151 2.25 13.01 12.35
N ILE A 152 1.90 11.78 12.76
CA ILE A 152 2.88 10.77 13.12
C ILE A 152 3.73 10.40 11.91
N THR A 153 3.08 10.21 10.77
CA THR A 153 3.74 9.87 9.51
C THR A 153 4.70 10.98 9.11
N ALA A 154 4.27 12.25 9.11
CA ALA A 154 5.13 13.39 8.81
C ALA A 154 6.37 13.45 9.71
N ARG A 155 6.20 13.20 11.02
CA ARG A 155 7.32 13.16 11.98
C ARG A 155 8.26 11.99 11.71
N MET A 156 7.73 10.80 11.45
CA MET A 156 8.51 9.59 11.17
C MET A 156 9.25 9.69 9.84
N GLU A 157 8.64 10.31 8.84
CA GLU A 157 9.25 10.55 7.54
C GLU A 157 10.38 11.59 7.66
N GLY A 158 10.18 12.65 8.45
CA GLY A 158 11.22 13.64 8.73
C GLY A 158 12.40 13.13 9.58
N ILE A 159 12.17 12.22 10.53
CA ILE A 159 13.22 11.72 11.45
C ILE A 159 13.90 10.46 10.92
N ALA A 160 13.13 9.54 10.34
CA ALA A 160 13.58 8.21 9.98
C ALA A 160 13.41 7.88 8.49
N GLY A 161 12.79 8.76 7.69
CA GLY A 161 12.49 8.49 6.28
C GLY A 161 11.53 7.31 6.10
N GLN A 162 10.65 7.06 7.08
CA GLN A 162 9.69 5.95 7.06
C GLN A 162 8.27 6.49 7.25
N PHE A 163 7.30 5.91 6.54
CA PHE A 163 5.89 6.23 6.73
C PHE A 163 5.20 5.18 7.64
N VAL A 164 4.18 5.60 8.39
CA VAL A 164 3.38 4.70 9.22
C VAL A 164 2.06 4.45 8.51
N SER A 165 1.85 3.22 8.06
CA SER A 165 0.54 2.73 7.64
C SER A 165 0.06 1.70 8.66
N LEU A 166 -1.13 1.95 9.24
CA LEU A 166 -1.80 0.94 10.05
C LEU A 166 -2.58 0.03 9.09
N PRO A 167 -2.21 -1.26 8.97
CA PRO A 167 -2.95 -2.17 8.12
C PRO A 167 -4.34 -2.44 8.71
N LEU A 168 -5.30 -2.77 7.84
CA LEU A 168 -6.62 -3.30 8.21
C LEU A 168 -7.56 -2.36 8.97
N VAL A 169 -7.21 -1.08 9.12
CA VAL A 169 -8.05 -0.12 9.87
C VAL A 169 -9.44 0.03 9.23
N ARG A 170 -9.48 0.10 7.90
CA ARG A 170 -10.72 0.22 7.13
C ARG A 170 -11.58 -1.05 7.31
N GLU A 171 -10.97 -2.21 7.04
CA GLU A 171 -11.60 -3.52 7.09
C GLU A 171 -12.13 -3.84 8.50
N ALA A 172 -11.33 -3.59 9.54
CA ALA A 172 -11.71 -3.82 10.93
C ALA A 172 -12.92 -2.97 11.34
N SER A 173 -12.99 -1.72 10.87
CA SER A 173 -14.11 -0.84 11.20
C SER A 173 -15.38 -1.18 10.43
N PHE A 174 -15.29 -1.74 9.22
CA PHE A 174 -16.46 -2.27 8.52
C PHE A 174 -17.03 -3.48 9.25
N ILE A 175 -16.16 -4.41 9.66
CA ILE A 175 -16.56 -5.58 10.45
C ILE A 175 -17.14 -5.14 11.79
N ALA A 176 -16.56 -4.12 12.44
CA ALA A 176 -17.10 -3.55 13.68
C ALA A 176 -18.46 -2.85 13.43
N GLY A 177 -18.62 -2.11 12.34
CA GLY A 177 -19.89 -1.53 11.93
C GLY A 177 -20.97 -2.58 11.71
N ALA A 178 -20.64 -3.68 11.03
CA ALA A 178 -21.55 -4.79 10.83
C ALA A 178 -21.92 -5.49 12.15
N LYS A 179 -20.94 -5.78 13.01
CA LYS A 179 -21.14 -6.55 14.24
C LYS A 179 -21.80 -5.75 15.38
N PHE A 180 -21.43 -4.50 15.56
CA PHE A 180 -21.91 -3.67 16.68
C PHE A 180 -23.09 -2.77 16.32
N PHE A 181 -23.22 -2.39 15.05
CA PHE A 181 -24.29 -1.49 14.59
C PHE A 181 -25.28 -2.15 13.62
N GLY A 182 -25.13 -3.46 13.36
CA GLY A 182 -26.08 -4.23 12.54
C GLY A 182 -26.09 -3.85 11.07
N TYR A 183 -25.01 -3.26 10.55
CA TYR A 183 -24.91 -2.90 9.14
C TYR A 183 -24.70 -4.14 8.27
N HIS A 184 -25.56 -4.33 7.29
CA HIS A 184 -25.49 -5.45 6.35
C HIS A 184 -25.51 -4.91 4.93
N GLY A 185 -24.35 -4.93 4.28
CA GLY A 185 -24.22 -4.34 2.94
C GLY A 185 -22.80 -4.42 2.40
N ILE A 186 -22.71 -4.51 1.07
CA ILE A 186 -21.44 -4.45 0.34
C ILE A 186 -21.09 -2.97 0.03
N GLU A 187 -22.07 -2.08 0.03
CA GLU A 187 -21.95 -0.69 -0.42
C GLU A 187 -20.82 0.08 0.27
N ILE A 188 -20.59 -0.18 1.57
CA ILE A 188 -19.50 0.43 2.34
C ILE A 188 -18.10 0.15 1.76
N TRP A 189 -17.91 -0.99 1.09
CA TRP A 189 -16.64 -1.36 0.48
C TRP A 189 -16.31 -0.57 -0.79
N TYR A 190 -17.34 0.01 -1.41
CA TYR A 190 -17.21 0.87 -2.59
C TYR A 190 -17.33 2.36 -2.25
N ALA A 191 -17.64 2.70 -1.00
CA ALA A 191 -17.77 4.06 -0.56
C ALA A 191 -16.40 4.77 -0.46
N PRO A 192 -16.29 6.03 -0.90
CA PRO A 192 -15.07 6.83 -0.82
C PRO A 192 -14.89 7.42 0.59
N ILE A 193 -14.35 6.62 1.50
CA ILE A 193 -14.24 6.98 2.93
C ILE A 193 -13.05 7.92 3.14
N PRO A 194 -13.17 8.94 4.03
CA PRO A 194 -12.10 9.88 4.34
C PRO A 194 -10.98 9.27 5.22
N ILE A 195 -10.31 8.22 4.72
CA ILE A 195 -9.12 7.62 5.32
C ILE A 195 -7.93 8.05 4.48
N HIS A 196 -7.32 9.17 4.86
CA HIS A 196 -6.14 9.70 4.17
C HIS A 196 -4.91 9.72 5.07
N ASN A 197 -3.74 9.72 4.45
CA ASN A 197 -2.48 9.96 5.12
C ASN A 197 -1.74 11.07 4.38
N TYR A 198 -1.73 12.27 4.97
CA TYR A 198 -1.08 13.45 4.41
C TYR A 198 0.38 13.61 4.86
N GLY A 199 1.00 12.56 5.40
CA GLY A 199 2.41 12.56 5.79
C GLY A 199 3.35 12.94 4.64
N LYS A 200 3.21 12.27 3.48
CA LYS A 200 4.03 12.56 2.29
C LYS A 200 3.87 14.00 1.80
N ALA A 201 2.66 14.57 1.92
CA ALA A 201 2.41 15.95 1.52
C ALA A 201 3.33 16.94 2.25
N THR A 202 3.69 16.66 3.51
CA THR A 202 4.66 17.50 4.26
C THR A 202 6.07 17.44 3.67
N VAL A 203 6.47 16.29 3.12
CA VAL A 203 7.72 16.15 2.39
C VAL A 203 7.64 16.88 1.06
N ASP A 204 6.53 16.77 0.35
CA ASP A 204 6.31 17.51 -0.91
C ASP A 204 6.42 19.02 -0.67
N PHE A 205 5.83 19.55 0.42
CA PHE A 205 6.01 20.95 0.81
C PHE A 205 7.49 21.32 1.02
N ARG A 206 8.31 20.41 1.55
CA ARG A 206 9.75 20.62 1.70
C ARG A 206 10.49 20.53 0.37
N GLU A 207 10.10 19.62 -0.53
CA GLU A 207 10.64 19.53 -1.89
C GLU A 207 10.38 20.83 -2.67
N ILE A 208 9.19 21.41 -2.53
CA ILE A 208 8.82 22.71 -3.13
C ILE A 208 9.74 23.83 -2.64
N GLU A 209 10.05 23.84 -1.34
CA GLU A 209 10.97 24.81 -0.74
C GLU A 209 12.39 24.67 -1.27
N LEU A 210 12.89 23.43 -1.34
CA LEU A 210 14.25 23.14 -1.78
C LEU A 210 14.44 23.41 -3.28
N THR A 211 13.39 23.24 -4.08
CA THR A 211 13.41 23.49 -5.53
C THR A 211 13.14 24.95 -5.89
N GLY A 212 12.78 25.80 -4.91
CA GLY A 212 12.42 27.20 -5.16
C GLY A 212 11.14 27.37 -6.00
N THR A 213 10.30 26.32 -6.07
CA THR A 213 9.03 26.37 -6.79
C THR A 213 7.94 27.00 -5.93
N SER A 214 6.89 27.53 -6.58
CA SER A 214 5.77 28.14 -5.86
C SER A 214 4.56 27.19 -5.82
N LEU A 215 3.83 27.19 -4.71
CA LEU A 215 2.59 26.41 -4.57
C LEU A 215 1.56 26.76 -5.64
N ARG A 216 1.48 28.05 -6.02
CA ARG A 216 0.61 28.51 -7.11
C ARG A 216 0.98 27.90 -8.46
N GLY A 217 2.28 27.69 -8.72
CA GLY A 217 2.73 27.03 -9.94
C GLY A 217 2.28 25.59 -10.01
N ILE A 218 2.34 24.87 -8.89
CA ILE A 218 1.92 23.47 -8.79
C ILE A 218 0.42 23.34 -8.95
N ILE A 219 -0.37 24.18 -8.29
CA ILE A 219 -1.83 24.20 -8.45
C ILE A 219 -2.21 24.49 -9.92
N LYS A 220 -1.55 25.45 -10.57
CA LYS A 220 -1.77 25.73 -12.00
C LYS A 220 -1.42 24.53 -12.88
N ALA A 221 -0.32 23.85 -12.59
CA ALA A 221 0.05 22.64 -13.32
C ALA A 221 -1.01 21.55 -13.16
N GLU A 222 -1.48 21.29 -11.94
CA GLU A 222 -2.52 20.30 -11.65
C GLU A 222 -3.83 20.59 -12.41
N ILE A 223 -4.26 21.87 -12.44
CA ILE A 223 -5.46 22.31 -13.16
C ILE A 223 -5.34 22.05 -14.68
N VAL A 224 -4.15 22.15 -15.25
CA VAL A 224 -3.92 21.88 -16.68
C VAL A 224 -3.75 20.39 -16.95
N VAL A 225 -3.06 19.67 -16.06
CA VAL A 225 -2.81 18.23 -16.18
C VAL A 225 -4.10 17.43 -16.06
N PHE A 226 -4.98 17.79 -15.12
CA PHE A 226 -6.23 17.06 -14.87
C PHE A 226 -7.11 16.85 -16.12
N PRO A 227 -7.52 17.91 -16.87
CA PRO A 227 -8.36 17.72 -18.05
C PRO A 227 -7.64 16.95 -19.16
N VAL A 228 -6.34 17.21 -19.36
CA VAL A 228 -5.54 16.52 -20.38
C VAL A 228 -5.47 15.02 -20.07
N VAL A 229 -5.14 14.65 -18.84
CA VAL A 229 -5.07 13.25 -18.40
C VAL A 229 -6.44 12.60 -18.42
N MET A 230 -7.50 13.30 -18.02
CA MET A 230 -8.86 12.76 -18.05
C MET A 230 -9.31 12.43 -19.48
N ILE A 231 -9.15 13.37 -20.42
CA ILE A 231 -9.50 13.16 -21.83
C ILE A 231 -8.65 12.04 -22.43
N ALA A 232 -7.32 12.07 -22.22
CA ALA A 232 -6.43 11.03 -22.70
C ALA A 232 -6.80 9.65 -22.14
N SER A 233 -7.09 9.55 -20.83
CA SER A 233 -7.47 8.30 -20.18
C SER A 233 -8.77 7.73 -20.76
N LEU A 234 -9.77 8.57 -21.02
CA LEU A 234 -11.03 8.15 -21.65
C LEU A 234 -10.80 7.65 -23.09
N LEU A 235 -10.00 8.37 -23.88
CA LEU A 235 -9.67 7.97 -25.26
C LEU A 235 -8.91 6.65 -25.30
N PHE A 236 -7.87 6.49 -24.48
CA PHE A 236 -7.09 5.26 -24.41
C PHE A 236 -7.92 4.08 -23.88
N SER A 237 -8.75 4.32 -22.87
CA SER A 237 -9.68 3.30 -22.36
C SER A 237 -10.59 2.80 -23.47
N GLN A 238 -11.29 3.71 -24.17
CA GLN A 238 -12.18 3.36 -25.28
C GLN A 238 -11.45 2.58 -26.38
N PHE A 239 -10.24 3.01 -26.74
CA PHE A 239 -9.42 2.34 -27.75
C PHE A 239 -9.06 0.91 -27.34
N ILE A 240 -8.61 0.70 -26.10
CA ILE A 240 -8.24 -0.63 -25.58
C ILE A 240 -9.47 -1.55 -25.55
N TRP A 241 -10.62 -1.08 -25.08
CA TRP A 241 -11.87 -1.85 -25.05
C TRP A 241 -12.36 -2.24 -26.45
N GLN A 242 -12.07 -1.43 -27.47
CA GLN A 242 -12.42 -1.75 -28.85
C GLN A 242 -11.45 -2.71 -29.54
N LEU A 243 -10.21 -2.87 -29.07
CA LEU A 243 -9.22 -3.75 -29.71
C LEU A 243 -9.62 -5.23 -29.59
N ALA A 244 -9.91 -5.68 -28.38
CA ALA A 244 -10.36 -7.04 -28.08
C ALA A 244 -11.20 -7.02 -26.78
N PRO A 245 -12.14 -7.96 -26.61
CA PRO A 245 -12.88 -8.08 -25.35
C PRO A 245 -11.90 -8.35 -24.20
N ILE A 246 -12.15 -7.72 -23.05
CA ILE A 246 -11.42 -7.95 -21.81
C ILE A 246 -12.38 -8.65 -20.84
N PRO A 247 -12.01 -9.80 -20.25
CA PRO A 247 -10.76 -10.55 -20.40
C PRO A 247 -10.72 -11.41 -21.69
N SER A 248 -9.54 -11.60 -22.28
CA SER A 248 -9.31 -12.52 -23.39
C SER A 248 -7.84 -12.95 -23.46
N ALA A 249 -7.53 -13.94 -24.30
CA ALA A 249 -6.15 -14.39 -24.56
C ALA A 249 -5.22 -13.28 -25.11
N SER A 250 -5.78 -12.19 -25.63
CA SER A 250 -5.01 -10.99 -26.01
C SER A 250 -4.46 -10.21 -24.80
N TYR A 251 -5.03 -10.44 -23.62
CA TYR A 251 -4.70 -9.79 -22.35
C TYR A 251 -4.49 -10.83 -21.23
N PRO A 252 -3.41 -11.64 -21.30
CA PRO A 252 -3.20 -12.76 -20.38
C PRO A 252 -3.08 -12.34 -18.91
N TYR A 253 -2.50 -11.17 -18.63
CA TYR A 253 -2.43 -10.62 -17.28
C TYR A 253 -3.83 -10.39 -16.69
N ALA A 254 -4.73 -9.78 -17.46
CA ALA A 254 -6.09 -9.50 -17.01
C ALA A 254 -6.90 -10.79 -16.82
N GLN A 255 -6.73 -11.75 -17.73
CA GLN A 255 -7.43 -13.04 -17.66
C GLN A 255 -7.13 -13.82 -16.37
N GLU A 256 -5.86 -13.90 -15.98
CA GLU A 256 -5.45 -14.69 -14.81
C GLU A 256 -5.53 -13.90 -13.49
N LEU A 257 -5.03 -12.66 -13.46
CA LEU A 257 -4.86 -11.93 -12.20
C LEU A 257 -6.10 -11.17 -11.76
N TRP A 258 -6.97 -10.72 -12.68
CA TRP A 258 -8.22 -10.08 -12.25
C TRP A 258 -9.14 -11.07 -11.57
N HIS A 259 -9.13 -12.34 -12.00
CA HIS A 259 -9.88 -13.39 -11.32
C HIS A 259 -9.38 -13.58 -9.87
N LEU A 260 -8.08 -13.74 -9.67
CA LEU A 260 -7.46 -13.84 -8.34
C LEU A 260 -7.76 -12.61 -7.47
N GLN A 261 -7.66 -11.41 -8.05
CA GLN A 261 -7.93 -10.16 -7.32
C GLN A 261 -9.41 -10.04 -6.94
N ALA A 262 -10.32 -10.42 -7.84
CA ALA A 262 -11.75 -10.42 -7.56
C ALA A 262 -12.10 -11.41 -6.46
N LEU A 263 -11.57 -12.64 -6.50
CA LEU A 263 -11.81 -13.64 -5.45
C LEU A 263 -11.34 -13.16 -4.07
N ASN A 264 -10.11 -12.64 -3.96
CA ASN A 264 -9.59 -12.12 -2.69
C ASN A 264 -10.38 -10.90 -2.17
N SER A 265 -10.79 -10.00 -3.09
CA SER A 265 -11.57 -8.82 -2.72
C SER A 265 -12.98 -9.18 -2.26
N LEU A 266 -13.66 -10.06 -3.01
CA LEU A 266 -15.00 -10.54 -2.69
C LEU A 266 -15.01 -11.34 -1.38
N LEU A 267 -13.98 -12.16 -1.13
CA LEU A 267 -13.84 -12.90 0.13
C LEU A 267 -13.86 -11.93 1.33
N MET A 268 -13.10 -10.84 1.28
CA MET A 268 -13.13 -9.81 2.33
C MET A 268 -14.49 -9.12 2.42
N GLN A 269 -15.13 -8.82 1.29
CA GLN A 269 -16.47 -8.19 1.27
C GLN A 269 -17.55 -9.07 1.88
N THR A 270 -17.44 -10.41 1.80
CA THR A 270 -18.40 -11.31 2.47
C THR A 270 -18.44 -11.13 3.99
N SER A 271 -17.44 -10.49 4.60
CA SER A 271 -17.43 -10.21 6.04
C SER A 271 -18.56 -9.28 6.53
N THR A 272 -19.19 -8.51 5.64
CA THR A 272 -20.30 -7.60 5.96
C THR A 272 -21.67 -8.11 5.49
N LEU A 273 -21.74 -9.30 4.89
CA LEU A 273 -23.00 -9.93 4.46
C LEU A 273 -23.63 -10.75 5.60
N GLU A 274 -24.96 -10.79 5.66
CA GLU A 274 -25.71 -11.65 6.57
C GLU A 274 -25.48 -13.14 6.25
N GLY A 275 -25.37 -13.96 7.30
CA GLY A 275 -25.26 -15.42 7.20
C GLY A 275 -23.89 -15.97 7.62
N ASN A 276 -23.71 -17.28 7.44
CA ASN A 276 -22.46 -18.00 7.75
C ASN A 276 -21.40 -17.63 6.71
N SER A 277 -20.84 -16.43 6.80
CA SER A 277 -20.02 -15.87 5.73
C SER A 277 -18.71 -16.65 5.53
N LEU A 278 -18.32 -16.80 4.27
CA LEU A 278 -17.08 -17.48 3.89
C LEU A 278 -15.85 -16.84 4.56
N PHE A 279 -15.90 -15.53 4.83
CA PHE A 279 -14.89 -14.84 5.61
C PHE A 279 -14.78 -15.34 7.05
N PHE A 280 -15.90 -15.47 7.78
CA PHE A 280 -15.86 -15.99 9.15
C PHE A 280 -15.50 -17.48 9.21
N GLN A 281 -15.78 -18.24 8.15
CA GLN A 281 -15.31 -19.62 8.01
C GLN A 281 -13.80 -19.69 7.72
N ALA A 282 -13.27 -18.75 6.92
CA ALA A 282 -11.83 -18.62 6.66
C ALA A 282 -11.06 -18.06 7.87
N LEU A 283 -11.74 -17.31 8.74
CA LEU A 283 -11.14 -16.68 9.92
C LEU A 283 -11.04 -17.68 11.08
N SER A 284 -9.84 -18.23 11.26
CA SER A 284 -9.53 -19.06 12.41
C SER A 284 -8.87 -18.23 13.52
N GLY A 285 -9.49 -18.18 14.69
CA GLY A 285 -8.94 -17.46 15.84
C GLY A 285 -7.57 -17.97 16.28
N GLN A 286 -7.29 -19.26 16.08
CA GLN A 286 -6.00 -19.88 16.42
C GLN A 286 -4.87 -19.36 15.52
N TYR A 287 -5.04 -19.35 14.19
CA TYR A 287 -3.99 -18.84 13.29
C TYR A 287 -3.85 -17.31 13.37
N LEU A 288 -4.95 -16.59 13.65
CA LEU A 288 -4.92 -15.15 13.91
C LEU A 288 -4.06 -14.81 15.14
N THR A 289 -4.29 -15.49 16.26
CA THR A 289 -3.54 -15.26 17.50
C THR A 289 -2.09 -15.74 17.39
N ALA A 290 -1.84 -16.85 16.68
CA ALA A 290 -0.48 -17.30 16.36
C ALA A 290 0.29 -16.27 15.52
N GLY A 291 -0.34 -15.69 14.48
CA GLY A 291 0.24 -14.62 13.66
C GLY A 291 0.54 -13.36 14.47
N LEU A 292 -0.40 -12.94 15.32
CA LEU A 292 -0.20 -11.80 16.21
C LEU A 292 0.95 -12.05 17.20
N GLY A 293 0.95 -13.22 17.85
CA GLY A 293 1.98 -13.61 18.80
C GLY A 293 3.36 -13.66 18.17
N LEU A 294 3.49 -14.30 17.00
CA LEU A 294 4.75 -14.37 16.26
C LEU A 294 5.25 -12.97 15.89
N GLY A 295 4.38 -12.10 15.38
CA GLY A 295 4.74 -10.72 15.02
C GLY A 295 5.26 -9.91 16.21
N LEU A 296 4.57 -9.97 17.35
CA LEU A 296 4.97 -9.26 18.57
C LEU A 296 6.24 -9.84 19.20
N VAL A 297 6.36 -11.17 19.28
CA VAL A 297 7.55 -11.84 19.83
C VAL A 297 8.77 -11.52 18.96
N THR A 298 8.65 -11.62 17.65
CA THR A 298 9.76 -11.32 16.72
C THR A 298 10.19 -9.86 16.84
N TYR A 299 9.24 -8.93 16.95
CA TYR A 299 9.55 -7.53 17.23
C TYR A 299 10.25 -7.33 18.58
N ALA A 300 9.75 -7.95 19.65
CA ALA A 300 10.32 -7.82 20.99
C ALA A 300 11.75 -8.36 21.05
N VAL A 301 12.00 -9.52 20.45
CA VAL A 301 13.32 -10.14 20.33
C VAL A 301 14.27 -9.21 19.57
N LEU A 302 13.89 -8.75 18.37
CA LEU A 302 14.74 -7.86 17.57
C LEU A 302 15.03 -6.53 18.30
N ASN A 303 14.03 -5.96 18.96
CA ASN A 303 14.20 -4.74 19.73
C ASN A 303 15.11 -4.95 20.97
N MET A 304 15.05 -6.11 21.63
CA MET A 304 15.93 -6.46 22.75
C MET A 304 17.39 -6.59 22.32
N PHE A 305 17.64 -7.17 21.14
CA PHE A 305 18.98 -7.30 20.58
C PHE A 305 19.46 -6.06 19.80
N GLY A 306 18.67 -4.98 19.76
CA GLY A 306 18.98 -3.76 19.01
C GLY A 306 19.07 -3.98 17.49
N LEU A 307 18.46 -5.06 16.99
CA LEU A 307 18.48 -5.42 15.57
C LEU A 307 17.48 -4.57 14.77
N PRO A 308 17.70 -4.39 13.44
CA PRO A 308 16.87 -3.53 12.61
C PRO A 308 15.42 -4.01 12.56
N VAL A 309 14.52 -3.22 13.15
CA VAL A 309 13.06 -3.48 13.21
C VAL A 309 12.43 -3.63 11.83
N LEU A 310 13.01 -3.01 10.81
CA LEU A 310 12.59 -3.16 9.40
C LEU A 310 12.62 -4.60 8.90
N LEU A 311 13.36 -5.50 9.57
CA LEU A 311 13.34 -6.93 9.28
C LEU A 311 11.95 -7.54 9.53
N VAL A 312 11.24 -7.13 10.58
CA VAL A 312 9.88 -7.61 10.87
C VAL A 312 8.93 -7.25 9.72
N TYR A 313 8.97 -6.00 9.28
CA TYR A 313 8.17 -5.54 8.15
C TYR A 313 8.49 -6.30 6.87
N GLY A 314 9.77 -6.60 6.64
CA GLY A 314 10.23 -7.48 5.56
C GLY A 314 9.65 -8.90 5.66
N VAL A 315 9.75 -9.53 6.83
CA VAL A 315 9.25 -10.89 7.06
C VAL A 315 7.75 -10.97 6.84
N VAL A 316 6.98 -10.00 7.35
CA VAL A 316 5.53 -9.94 7.10
C VAL A 316 5.22 -9.78 5.61
N ARG A 317 5.97 -8.93 4.89
CA ARG A 317 5.86 -8.80 3.43
C ARG A 317 6.16 -10.13 2.72
N GLY A 318 7.20 -10.86 3.15
CA GLY A 318 7.58 -12.15 2.56
C GLY A 318 6.58 -13.29 2.83
N LEU A 319 5.88 -13.25 3.96
CA LEU A 319 4.86 -14.25 4.34
C LEU A 319 3.51 -14.05 3.61
N GLY A 320 3.27 -12.86 3.04
CA GLY A 320 2.05 -12.49 2.32
C GLY A 320 1.87 -13.13 0.93
N GLN A 321 2.53 -14.26 0.65
CA GLN A 321 2.46 -14.99 -0.64
C GLN A 321 2.73 -14.09 -1.86
N HIS A 322 3.88 -13.40 -1.88
CA HIS A 322 4.37 -12.87 -3.16
C HIS A 322 4.86 -14.03 -4.03
N ILE A 323 4.64 -13.90 -5.34
CA ILE A 323 5.17 -14.89 -6.28
C ILE A 323 6.71 -14.85 -6.16
N PRO A 324 7.36 -16.00 -5.87
CA PRO A 324 8.76 -16.03 -5.41
C PRO A 324 9.77 -15.40 -6.37
N HIS A 325 9.42 -15.28 -7.67
CA HIS A 325 10.29 -14.74 -8.70
C HIS A 325 10.63 -13.25 -8.51
N GLY A 326 9.74 -12.45 -7.91
CA GLY A 326 9.98 -11.00 -7.76
C GLY A 326 11.02 -10.68 -6.68
N LEU A 327 10.97 -11.43 -5.58
CA LEU A 327 11.77 -11.15 -4.39
C LEU A 327 13.26 -11.52 -4.58
N VAL A 328 13.55 -12.55 -5.37
CA VAL A 328 14.93 -12.94 -5.69
C VAL A 328 15.68 -11.79 -6.39
N LEU A 329 15.01 -11.08 -7.30
CA LEU A 329 15.60 -9.93 -8.00
C LEU A 329 15.86 -8.75 -7.05
N GLU A 330 14.95 -8.49 -6.11
CA GLU A 330 15.16 -7.47 -5.07
C GLU A 330 16.38 -7.80 -4.18
N VAL A 331 16.56 -9.07 -3.81
CA VAL A 331 17.69 -9.53 -3.00
C VAL A 331 19.01 -9.36 -3.74
N ILE A 332 19.06 -9.74 -5.03
CA ILE A 332 20.24 -9.51 -5.88
C ILE A 332 20.56 -8.01 -5.93
N GLY A 333 19.55 -7.17 -6.10
CA GLY A 333 19.67 -5.72 -6.02
C GLY A 333 20.26 -5.24 -4.70
N ALA A 334 19.72 -5.71 -3.57
CA ALA A 334 20.18 -5.31 -2.24
C ALA A 334 21.63 -5.75 -1.96
N LEU A 335 22.02 -6.94 -2.40
CA LEU A 335 23.39 -7.44 -2.28
C LEU A 335 24.37 -6.62 -3.14
N LEU A 336 24.01 -6.35 -4.40
CA LEU A 336 24.82 -5.51 -5.28
C LEU A 336 24.97 -4.09 -4.71
N GLY A 337 23.87 -3.50 -4.27
CA GLY A 337 23.85 -2.18 -3.66
C GLY A 337 24.76 -2.09 -2.44
N ARG A 338 24.67 -3.07 -1.52
CA ARG A 338 25.40 -3.05 -0.24
C ARG A 338 26.86 -3.49 -0.34
N TYR A 339 27.19 -4.50 -1.14
CA TYR A 339 28.54 -5.09 -1.15
C TYR A 339 29.40 -4.64 -2.33
N TYR A 340 28.81 -4.36 -3.48
CA TYR A 340 29.58 -3.94 -4.66
C TYR A 340 29.59 -2.42 -4.79
N PHE A 341 28.41 -1.79 -4.91
CA PHE A 341 28.32 -0.36 -5.18
C PHE A 341 28.68 0.50 -3.96
N HIS A 342 28.30 0.10 -2.75
CA HIS A 342 28.72 0.81 -1.55
C HIS A 342 30.24 0.76 -1.35
N LYS A 343 30.90 -0.36 -1.70
CA LYS A 343 32.37 -0.47 -1.63
C LYS A 343 33.07 0.40 -2.68
N LYS A 344 32.45 0.57 -3.85
CA LYS A 344 33.01 1.33 -4.98
C LYS A 344 32.75 2.84 -4.90
N TYR A 345 31.58 3.26 -4.45
CA TYR A 345 31.13 4.66 -4.45
C TYR A 345 30.95 5.26 -3.03
N GLY A 346 31.21 4.47 -1.98
CA GLY A 346 31.18 4.93 -0.60
C GLY A 346 29.79 5.35 -0.11
N ALA A 347 29.76 6.30 0.82
CA ALA A 347 28.54 6.80 1.45
C ALA A 347 27.59 7.52 0.47
N MET A 348 28.13 8.11 -0.59
CA MET A 348 27.37 8.81 -1.63
C MET A 348 26.46 7.88 -2.44
N TRP A 349 26.72 6.57 -2.45
CA TRP A 349 25.87 5.58 -3.11
C TRP A 349 24.40 5.63 -2.65
N ARG A 350 24.16 5.98 -1.37
CA ARG A 350 22.79 6.11 -0.83
C ARG A 350 21.97 7.21 -1.51
N GLN A 351 22.64 8.21 -2.10
CA GLN A 351 21.99 9.28 -2.87
C GLN A 351 21.90 8.92 -4.36
N TYR A 352 22.90 8.21 -4.90
CA TYR A 352 22.91 7.81 -6.31
C TYR A 352 21.91 6.69 -6.64
N ALA A 353 21.68 5.74 -5.72
CA ALA A 353 20.77 4.64 -5.97
C ALA A 353 19.32 5.09 -6.27
N PRO A 354 18.70 6.01 -5.49
CA PRO A 354 17.40 6.57 -5.82
C PRO A 354 17.37 7.31 -7.17
N VAL A 355 18.43 8.06 -7.50
CA VAL A 355 18.53 8.80 -8.77
C VAL A 355 18.62 7.85 -9.96
N LEU A 356 19.39 6.76 -9.82
CA LEU A 356 19.52 5.73 -10.83
C LEU A 356 18.18 5.01 -11.06
N LEU A 357 17.48 4.65 -9.98
CA LEU A 357 16.16 4.04 -10.05
C LEU A 357 15.16 4.98 -10.74
N ALA A 358 15.13 6.26 -10.36
CA ALA A 358 14.26 7.26 -10.96
C ALA A 358 14.55 7.47 -12.46
N GLY A 359 15.83 7.53 -12.83
CA GLY A 359 16.25 7.63 -14.23
C GLY A 359 15.86 6.39 -15.04
N PHE A 360 16.06 5.19 -14.49
CA PHE A 360 15.68 3.94 -15.13
C PHE A 360 14.16 3.80 -15.27
N SER A 361 13.38 4.14 -14.23
CA SER A 361 11.91 4.09 -14.29
C SER A 361 11.36 5.10 -15.30
N CYS A 362 11.95 6.29 -15.38
CA CYS A 362 11.59 7.29 -16.38
C CYS A 362 11.89 6.76 -17.81
N GLY A 363 13.09 6.21 -18.03
CA GLY A 363 13.48 5.62 -19.31
C GLY A 363 12.58 4.45 -19.72
N MET A 364 12.27 3.53 -18.79
CA MET A 364 11.35 2.42 -19.02
C MET A 364 9.94 2.91 -19.34
N GLY A 365 9.46 3.94 -18.65
CA GLY A 365 8.15 4.54 -18.92
C GLY A 365 8.07 5.12 -20.33
N LEU A 366 9.08 5.90 -20.74
CA LEU A 366 9.13 6.51 -22.07
C LEU A 366 9.26 5.48 -23.19
N THR A 367 10.17 4.50 -23.06
CA THR A 367 10.31 3.43 -24.07
C THR A 367 9.09 2.51 -24.09
N GLY A 368 8.49 2.24 -22.93
CA GLY A 368 7.26 1.49 -22.80
C GLY A 368 6.08 2.18 -23.48
N MET A 369 5.91 3.49 -23.27
CA MET A 369 4.90 4.29 -23.96
C MET A 369 5.12 4.31 -25.47
N PHE A 370 6.37 4.46 -25.92
CA PHE A 370 6.71 4.42 -27.34
C PHE A 370 6.40 3.05 -27.98
N ALA A 371 6.84 1.96 -27.35
CA ALA A 371 6.58 0.60 -27.82
C ALA A 371 5.08 0.27 -27.79
N MET A 372 4.36 0.69 -26.75
CA MET A 372 2.89 0.58 -26.71
C MET A 372 2.26 1.36 -27.86
N GLY A 373 2.68 2.60 -28.13
CA GLY A 373 2.23 3.35 -29.30
C GLY A 373 2.43 2.59 -30.62
N CYS A 374 3.64 2.06 -30.86
CA CYS A 374 3.92 1.26 -32.05
C CYS A 374 3.05 -0.01 -32.14
N THR A 375 2.91 -0.76 -31.04
CA THR A 375 2.09 -1.99 -31.03
C THR A 375 0.61 -1.71 -31.23
N LEU A 376 0.08 -0.60 -30.68
CA LEU A 376 -1.30 -0.19 -30.88
C LEU A 376 -1.57 0.20 -32.34
N ILE A 377 -0.63 0.91 -32.99
CA ILE A 377 -0.70 1.23 -34.43
C ILE A 377 -0.67 -0.06 -35.28
N LEU A 378 0.23 -0.99 -34.98
CA LEU A 378 0.33 -2.26 -35.70
C LEU A 378 -0.95 -3.10 -35.53
N LYS A 379 -1.53 -3.15 -34.33
CA LYS A 379 -2.79 -3.85 -34.07
C LYS A 379 -3.97 -3.17 -34.75
N SER A 380 -4.01 -1.84 -34.84
CA SER A 380 -5.08 -1.15 -35.58
C SER A 380 -5.00 -1.39 -37.09
N LEU A 381 -3.79 -1.50 -37.65
CA LEU A 381 -3.60 -1.85 -39.06
C LEU A 381 -4.04 -3.29 -39.36
N GLY A 382 -3.78 -4.23 -38.44
CA GLY A 382 -4.25 -5.62 -38.56
C GLY A 382 -5.79 -5.75 -38.55
N LYS A 383 -6.50 -4.81 -37.91
CA LYS A 383 -7.97 -4.75 -37.90
C LYS A 383 -8.58 -4.13 -39.17
N LEU A 384 -7.81 -3.37 -39.94
CA LEU A 384 -8.26 -2.79 -41.23
C LEU A 384 -8.17 -3.79 -42.39
N ALA A 385 -7.44 -4.91 -42.21
CA ALA A 385 -7.19 -5.90 -43.25
C ALA A 385 -8.29 -6.96 -43.41
N TYR A 386 -9.44 -6.82 -42.73
CA TYR A 386 -10.62 -7.67 -42.92
C TYR A 386 -11.93 -6.89 -42.74
#